data_AF-A0A949AK53-F1
#
_entry.id   AF-A0A949AK53-F1
#
_cell.length_a   1.000
_cell.length_b   1.000
_cell.length_c   1.000
_cell.angle_alpha   90.00
_cell.angle_beta   90.00
_cell.angle_gamma   90.00
#
_symmetry.space_group_name_H-M   'P 1'
#
loop_
_entity.id
_entity.type
_entity.pdbx_description
1 polymer ?
#
loop_
_entity_poly.entity_id
_entity_poly.type
_entity_poly.pdbx_seq_one_letter_code
_entity_poly.pdbx_strand_id
1 'polypeptide(L)'
;MTPAKIACVFFKNLVGYGYMGYGKYWKPQRRSYGNKPEYKKYRVKSSIKTFRDLEVYKNTTLLVVEIFQIKIPESARALEKEFEILKEIAKPIPKLIAESYGDKFSNIKLSLNKLERAMRRISDVIAKIDFLVVSIKEQATKETLNKILRKYQIQRIKILNLQRAWNRVFSENFNKPPIQTRATKPSTYHVVRKSKAN
;
A
#
# COMPACT_ATOMS: atom_id res chain seq x y z
N MET A 1 -44.90 -16.74 -6.91
CA MET A 1 -44.27 -15.88 -5.89
C MET A 1 -42.80 -16.26 -5.77
N THR A 2 -41.89 -15.34 -6.14
CA THR A 2 -40.44 -15.50 -6.02
C THR A 2 -39.87 -14.21 -5.43
N PRO A 3 -39.16 -14.25 -4.28
CA PRO A 3 -38.69 -13.04 -3.61
C PRO A 3 -37.27 -12.69 -4.08
N ALA A 4 -37.18 -11.80 -5.06
CA ALA A 4 -35.94 -11.12 -5.39
C ALA A 4 -36.28 -9.71 -5.88
N LYS A 5 -36.50 -8.77 -4.93
CA LYS A 5 -36.42 -7.29 -5.06
C LYS A 5 -37.16 -6.61 -3.90
N ILE A 6 -36.48 -6.45 -2.75
CA ILE A 6 -36.80 -5.42 -1.74
C ILE A 6 -35.42 -4.95 -1.21
N ALA A 7 -34.84 -3.93 -1.86
CA ALA A 7 -34.75 -2.54 -1.34
C ALA A 7 -33.77 -2.45 -0.15
N CYS A 8 -32.57 -1.86 -0.20
CA CYS A 8 -32.02 -0.74 -0.98
C CYS A 8 -32.89 0.52 -0.95
N VAL A 9 -33.22 0.97 0.25
CA VAL A 9 -33.70 2.32 0.57
C VAL A 9 -32.93 2.79 1.81
N PHE A 10 -32.73 4.10 1.92
CA PHE A 10 -31.94 4.85 2.90
C PHE A 10 -30.47 5.09 2.54
N PHE A 11 -30.26 6.02 1.60
CA PHE A 11 -29.51 7.24 1.89
C PHE A 11 -29.71 8.24 0.73
N LYS A 12 -30.81 9.00 0.79
CA LYS A 12 -31.03 10.21 -0.02
C LYS A 12 -31.65 11.25 0.90
N ASN A 13 -30.86 12.24 1.30
CA ASN A 13 -31.22 13.67 1.35
C ASN A 13 -30.26 14.43 2.28
N LEU A 14 -29.39 15.22 1.65
CA LEU A 14 -28.94 16.58 2.04
C LEU A 14 -27.94 17.01 0.94
N VAL A 15 -28.45 17.56 -0.17
CA VAL A 15 -28.36 18.99 -0.56
C VAL A 15 -26.89 19.44 -0.71
N GLY A 16 -26.33 19.83 -1.85
CA GLY A 16 -26.90 20.28 -3.13
C GLY A 16 -26.47 21.71 -3.42
N TYR A 17 -25.34 21.95 -4.11
CA TYR A 17 -24.95 23.15 -4.88
C TYR A 17 -23.65 22.81 -5.63
N GLY A 18 -23.41 23.06 -6.92
CA GLY A 18 -24.23 23.52 -8.04
C GLY A 18 -23.46 23.16 -9.31
N TYR A 19 -24.18 22.75 -10.35
CA TYR A 19 -23.64 22.58 -11.70
C TYR A 19 -23.75 23.91 -12.44
N MET A 20 -22.62 24.46 -12.88
CA MET A 20 -22.58 25.46 -13.95
C MET A 20 -21.41 25.16 -14.89
N GLY A 21 -21.69 25.26 -16.18
CA GLY A 21 -20.73 25.83 -17.13
C GLY A 21 -19.98 24.86 -18.02
N TYR A 22 -20.56 24.60 -19.18
CA TYR A 22 -19.92 24.02 -20.36
C TYR A 22 -18.67 24.81 -20.80
N GLY A 23 -17.70 24.09 -21.38
CA GLY A 23 -16.87 24.62 -22.46
C GLY A 23 -15.59 25.38 -22.09
N LYS A 24 -14.58 24.66 -21.61
CA LYS A 24 -13.17 25.01 -21.90
C LYS A 24 -12.41 23.74 -22.21
N TYR A 25 -11.98 23.64 -23.46
CA TYR A 25 -11.05 22.62 -23.97
C TYR A 25 -9.89 22.43 -22.99
N TRP A 26 -9.81 21.25 -22.37
CA TRP A 26 -8.59 20.80 -21.72
C TRP A 26 -7.54 20.65 -22.81
N LYS A 27 -6.75 21.70 -23.05
CA LYS A 27 -5.45 21.53 -23.72
C LYS A 27 -4.57 20.80 -22.70
N PRO A 28 -4.13 19.56 -22.95
CA PRO A 28 -3.12 18.96 -22.09
C PRO A 28 -1.91 19.89 -22.15
N GLN A 29 -1.55 20.51 -21.02
CA GLN A 29 -0.24 21.12 -20.89
C GLN A 29 0.77 20.02 -21.22
N ARG A 30 1.41 20.13 -22.39
CA ARG A 30 2.60 19.36 -22.71
C ARG A 30 3.58 19.66 -21.58
N ARG A 31 3.69 18.74 -20.62
CA ARG A 31 4.76 18.79 -19.62
C ARG A 31 6.05 18.85 -20.43
N SER A 32 6.74 19.98 -20.32
CA SER A 32 8.03 20.18 -20.97
C SER A 32 8.94 19.01 -20.59
N TYR A 33 9.21 18.14 -21.56
CA TYR A 33 10.17 17.03 -21.47
C TYR A 33 11.61 17.60 -21.53
N GLY A 34 11.91 18.58 -20.67
CA GLY A 34 13.19 19.29 -20.64
C GLY A 34 14.12 18.85 -19.51
N ASN A 35 13.60 18.20 -18.47
CA ASN A 35 14.43 17.75 -17.36
C ASN A 35 14.85 16.29 -17.60
N LYS A 36 16.04 16.09 -18.16
CA LYS A 36 16.74 14.81 -18.06
C LYS A 36 16.75 14.44 -16.56
N PRO A 37 16.28 13.25 -16.16
CA PRO A 37 16.33 12.85 -14.76
C PRO A 37 17.80 12.92 -14.32
N GLU A 38 18.07 13.73 -13.31
CA GLU A 38 19.42 13.88 -12.76
C GLU A 38 19.80 12.54 -12.11
N TYR A 39 20.54 11.70 -12.84
CA TYR A 39 20.89 10.33 -12.46
C TYR A 39 21.61 10.23 -11.10
N LYS A 40 22.14 11.35 -10.57
CA LYS A 40 22.90 11.41 -9.33
C LYS A 40 22.07 11.17 -8.06
N LYS A 41 20.73 11.16 -8.12
CA LYS A 41 19.88 10.98 -6.91
C LYS A 41 19.08 9.68 -6.86
N TYR A 42 19.25 8.77 -7.83
CA TYR A 42 18.66 7.44 -7.76
C TYR A 42 19.57 6.51 -6.97
N ARG A 43 19.54 6.61 -5.64
CA ARG A 43 20.10 5.55 -4.81
C ARG A 43 19.24 4.31 -5.02
N VAL A 44 19.80 3.29 -5.68
CA VAL A 44 19.15 1.98 -5.86
C VAL A 44 18.72 1.51 -4.48
N LYS A 45 17.40 1.34 -4.28
CA LYS A 45 16.89 0.77 -3.02
C LYS A 45 17.54 -0.61 -2.88
N SER A 46 18.08 -0.88 -1.69
CA SER A 46 18.68 -2.18 -1.36
C SER A 46 17.71 -3.31 -1.71
N SER A 47 18.25 -4.42 -2.20
CA SER A 47 17.44 -5.60 -2.49
C SER A 47 16.70 -6.08 -1.24
N ILE A 48 15.44 -6.46 -1.41
CA ILE A 48 14.58 -6.96 -0.32
C ILE A 48 14.89 -8.44 -0.13
N LYS A 49 15.76 -8.77 0.83
CA LYS A 49 16.18 -10.15 1.10
C LYS A 49 15.21 -10.86 2.04
N THR A 50 14.62 -10.12 2.97
CA THR A 50 13.73 -10.65 4.00
C THR A 50 12.47 -9.81 4.13
N PHE A 51 11.43 -10.36 4.76
CA PHE A 51 10.22 -9.59 5.07
C PHE A 51 10.51 -8.39 5.99
N ARG A 52 11.58 -8.47 6.79
CA ARG A 52 12.02 -7.37 7.68
C ARG A 52 12.46 -6.15 6.88
N ASP A 53 12.86 -6.31 5.63
CA ASP A 53 13.26 -5.21 4.74
C ASP A 53 12.05 -4.47 4.15
N LEU A 54 10.85 -5.06 4.22
CA LEU A 54 9.63 -4.40 3.74
C LEU A 54 9.32 -3.18 4.60
N GLU A 55 9.26 -2.02 3.94
CA GLU A 55 8.90 -0.75 4.59
C GLU A 55 7.52 -0.83 5.27
N VAL A 56 6.56 -1.51 4.62
CA VAL A 56 5.22 -1.72 5.20
C VAL A 56 5.25 -2.57 6.46
N TYR A 57 6.15 -3.56 6.56
CA TYR A 57 6.31 -4.38 7.75
C TYR A 57 6.89 -3.56 8.91
N LYS A 58 7.97 -2.82 8.65
CA LYS A 58 8.60 -1.94 9.66
C LYS A 58 7.61 -0.93 10.21
N ASN A 59 6.92 -0.21 9.33
CA ASN A 59 6.00 0.84 9.73
C ASN A 59 4.78 0.30 10.47
N THR A 60 4.19 -0.81 10.01
CA THR A 60 3.03 -1.40 10.72
C THR A 60 3.43 -1.96 12.08
N THR A 61 4.64 -2.50 12.22
CA THR A 61 5.17 -2.92 13.52
C THR A 61 5.32 -1.74 14.47
N LEU A 62 5.91 -0.63 14.01
CA LEU A 62 6.01 0.60 14.79
C LEU A 62 4.64 1.16 15.18
N LEU A 63 3.65 1.11 14.28
CA LEU A 63 2.29 1.55 14.57
C LEU A 63 1.60 0.71 15.65
N VAL A 64 1.83 -0.61 15.65
CA VAL A 64 1.34 -1.48 16.73
C VAL A 64 1.98 -1.05 18.05
N VAL A 65 3.30 -0.83 18.08
CA VAL A 65 3.98 -0.34 19.29
C VAL A 65 3.41 1.02 19.74
N GLU A 66 3.18 1.95 18.82
CA GLU A 66 2.55 3.26 19.12
C GLU A 66 1.16 3.09 19.76
N ILE A 67 0.32 2.17 19.27
CA ILE A 67 -0.99 1.86 19.87
C ILE A 67 -0.84 1.34 21.30
N PHE A 68 0.13 0.45 21.54
CA PHE A 68 0.36 -0.12 22.88
C PHE A 68 0.87 0.90 23.89
N GLN A 69 1.53 1.96 23.42
CA GLN A 69 2.06 3.05 24.26
C GLN A 69 1.05 4.18 24.54
N ILE A 70 -0.16 4.12 23.98
CA ILE A 70 -1.18 5.14 24.26
C ILE A 70 -1.57 5.08 25.74
N LYS A 71 -1.41 6.23 26.41
CA LYS A 71 -1.91 6.43 27.77
C LYS A 71 -3.42 6.66 27.71
N ILE A 72 -4.17 5.88 28.49
CA ILE A 72 -5.62 6.04 28.60
C ILE A 72 -5.87 7.18 29.60
N PRO A 73 -6.56 8.27 29.22
CA PRO A 73 -6.86 9.33 30.15
C PRO A 73 -7.86 8.89 31.21
N GLU A 74 -7.80 9.49 32.39
CA GLU A 74 -8.69 9.13 33.50
C GLU A 74 -10.17 9.30 33.14
N SER A 75 -10.50 10.31 32.34
CA SER A 75 -11.85 10.55 31.82
C SER A 75 -12.38 9.43 30.91
N ALA A 76 -11.52 8.54 30.43
CA ALA A 76 -11.83 7.48 29.47
C ALA A 76 -11.58 6.07 30.04
N ARG A 77 -11.47 5.91 31.36
CA ARG A 77 -11.30 4.57 32.00
C ARG A 77 -12.40 3.59 31.59
N ALA A 78 -13.63 4.06 31.39
CA ALA A 78 -14.73 3.24 30.90
C ALA A 78 -14.49 2.63 29.49
N LEU A 79 -13.58 3.21 28.70
CA LEU A 79 -13.23 2.76 27.34
C LEU A 79 -12.01 1.82 27.33
N GLU A 80 -11.50 1.39 28.48
CA GLU A 80 -10.31 0.54 28.56
C GLU A 80 -10.44 -0.74 27.72
N LYS A 81 -11.60 -1.41 27.77
CA LYS A 81 -11.91 -2.57 26.93
C LYS A 81 -11.84 -2.25 25.44
N GLU A 82 -12.23 -1.05 25.03
CA GLU A 82 -12.19 -0.63 23.63
C GLU A 82 -10.74 -0.42 23.16
N PHE A 83 -9.86 0.06 24.04
CA PHE A 83 -8.43 0.12 23.79
C PHE A 83 -7.78 -1.26 23.73
N GLU A 84 -8.22 -2.22 24.54
CA GLU A 84 -7.77 -3.61 24.45
C GLU A 84 -8.17 -4.24 23.11
N ILE A 85 -9.42 -4.04 22.69
CA ILE A 85 -9.91 -4.50 21.38
C ILE A 85 -9.07 -3.88 20.25
N LEU A 86 -8.76 -2.58 20.34
CA LEU A 86 -7.89 -1.91 19.36
C LEU A 86 -6.52 -2.59 19.25
N LYS A 87 -5.89 -2.92 20.39
CA LYS A 87 -4.60 -3.63 20.45
C LYS A 87 -4.68 -5.01 19.79
N GLU A 88 -5.73 -5.77 20.10
CA GLU A 88 -5.93 -7.12 19.56
C GLU A 88 -6.17 -7.12 18.04
N ILE A 89 -6.89 -6.14 17.50
CA ILE A 89 -7.11 -6.02 16.06
C ILE A 89 -5.83 -5.58 15.32
N ALA A 90 -4.99 -4.75 15.95
CA ALA A 90 -3.77 -4.23 15.34
C ALA A 90 -2.64 -5.27 15.27
N LYS A 91 -2.49 -6.11 16.30
CA LYS A 91 -1.40 -7.08 16.46
C LYS A 91 -1.21 -8.06 15.29
N PRO A 92 -2.25 -8.60 14.63
CA PRO A 92 -2.10 -9.50 13.50
C PRO A 92 -1.55 -8.85 12.21
N ILE A 93 -1.58 -7.52 12.08
CA ILE A 93 -1.24 -6.84 10.81
C ILE A 93 0.21 -7.13 10.38
N PRO A 94 1.24 -6.94 11.22
CA PRO A 94 2.62 -7.24 10.82
C PRO A 94 2.83 -8.74 10.57
N LYS A 95 2.16 -9.60 11.34
CA LYS A 95 2.21 -11.07 11.16
C LYS A 95 1.72 -11.49 9.78
N LEU A 96 0.56 -10.98 9.36
CA LEU A 96 -0.01 -11.28 8.03
C LEU A 96 0.91 -10.81 6.89
N ILE A 97 1.61 -9.69 7.04
CA ILE A 97 2.59 -9.19 6.08
C ILE A 97 3.84 -10.08 6.02
N ALA A 98 4.32 -10.56 7.18
CA ALA A 98 5.46 -11.47 7.22
C ALA A 98 5.12 -12.82 6.58
N GLU A 99 3.94 -13.37 6.89
CA GLU A 99 3.47 -14.62 6.31
C GLU A 99 3.24 -14.51 4.80
N SER A 100 2.65 -13.42 4.32
CA SER A 100 2.45 -13.21 2.88
C SER A 100 3.77 -13.14 2.11
N TYR A 101 4.82 -12.58 2.72
CA TYR A 101 6.15 -12.57 2.13
C TYR A 101 6.73 -13.99 1.98
N GLY A 102 6.47 -14.89 2.93
CA GLY A 102 6.88 -16.30 2.84
C GLY A 102 6.18 -17.02 1.68
N ASP A 103 4.87 -16.83 1.56
CA ASP A 103 4.07 -17.56 0.58
C ASP A 103 4.18 -17.06 -0.86
N LYS A 104 4.72 -15.85 -1.09
CA LYS A 104 4.70 -15.24 -2.44
C LYS A 104 5.44 -16.07 -3.51
N PHE A 105 6.37 -16.93 -3.10
CA PHE A 105 7.14 -17.80 -3.99
C PHE A 105 6.49 -19.19 -4.17
N SER A 106 5.72 -19.67 -3.19
CA SER A 106 5.11 -21.01 -3.21
C SER A 106 3.66 -20.97 -3.68
N ASN A 107 2.87 -20.03 -3.15
CA ASN A 107 1.45 -19.86 -3.47
C ASN A 107 1.09 -18.37 -3.47
N ILE A 108 1.18 -17.76 -4.66
CA ILE A 108 0.89 -16.34 -4.83
C ILE A 108 -0.55 -15.98 -4.42
N LYS A 109 -1.55 -16.83 -4.70
CA LYS A 109 -2.94 -16.59 -4.31
C LYS A 109 -3.10 -16.50 -2.79
N LEU A 110 -2.44 -17.39 -2.05
CA LEU A 110 -2.41 -17.37 -0.59
C LEU A 110 -1.72 -16.11 -0.05
N SER A 111 -0.57 -15.75 -0.63
CA SER A 111 0.17 -14.52 -0.31
C SER A 111 -0.68 -13.26 -0.50
N LEU A 112 -1.34 -13.11 -1.66
CA LEU A 112 -2.19 -11.96 -1.96
C LEU A 112 -3.41 -11.89 -1.05
N ASN A 113 -4.01 -13.04 -0.69
CA ASN A 113 -5.12 -13.10 0.28
C ASN A 113 -4.65 -12.65 1.67
N LYS A 114 -3.47 -13.07 2.13
CA LYS A 114 -2.92 -12.58 3.41
C LYS A 114 -2.70 -11.06 3.43
N LEU A 115 -2.24 -10.47 2.32
CA LEU A 115 -2.16 -9.00 2.19
C LEU A 115 -3.55 -8.33 2.20
N GLU A 116 -4.55 -8.94 1.57
CA GLU A 116 -5.92 -8.44 1.62
C GLU A 116 -6.49 -8.47 3.04
N ARG A 117 -6.28 -9.58 3.77
CA ARG A 117 -6.65 -9.70 5.18
C ARG A 117 -5.95 -8.66 6.04
N ALA A 118 -4.67 -8.36 5.77
CA ALA A 118 -3.96 -7.28 6.46
C ALA A 118 -4.62 -5.91 6.21
N MET A 119 -5.01 -5.60 4.97
CA MET A 119 -5.73 -4.36 4.66
C MET A 119 -7.11 -4.30 5.33
N ARG A 120 -7.82 -5.43 5.45
CA ARG A 120 -9.10 -5.52 6.16
C ARG A 120 -8.91 -5.19 7.64
N ARG A 121 -7.89 -5.77 8.29
CA ARG A 121 -7.54 -5.45 9.68
C ARG A 121 -7.18 -3.97 9.87
N ILE A 122 -6.49 -3.35 8.91
CA ILE A 122 -6.23 -1.91 8.95
C ILE A 122 -7.55 -1.12 8.91
N SER A 123 -8.51 -1.52 8.07
CA SER A 123 -9.84 -0.90 8.05
C SER A 123 -10.57 -1.03 9.39
N ASP A 124 -10.48 -2.20 10.04
CA ASP A 124 -11.05 -2.42 11.37
C ASP A 124 -10.38 -1.51 12.43
N VAL A 125 -9.05 -1.36 12.39
CA VAL A 125 -8.29 -0.45 13.26
C VAL A 125 -8.73 1.00 13.05
N ILE A 126 -8.86 1.45 11.80
CA ILE A 126 -9.29 2.83 11.48
C ILE A 126 -10.68 3.09 12.07
N ALA A 127 -11.65 2.19 11.81
CA ALA A 127 -13.01 2.34 12.33
C ALA A 127 -13.06 2.36 13.87
N LYS A 128 -12.23 1.54 14.54
CA LYS A 128 -12.12 1.56 16.00
C LYS A 128 -11.51 2.86 16.52
N ILE A 129 -10.50 3.39 15.84
CA ILE A 129 -9.91 4.69 16.19
C ILE A 129 -10.94 5.82 16.00
N ASP A 130 -11.70 5.83 14.90
CA ASP A 130 -12.75 6.83 14.67
C ASP A 130 -13.77 6.85 15.81
N PHE A 131 -14.22 5.66 16.25
CA PHE A 131 -15.09 5.52 17.41
C PHE A 131 -14.46 6.13 18.69
N LEU A 132 -13.21 5.76 18.99
CA LEU A 132 -12.51 6.28 20.18
C LEU A 132 -12.32 7.81 20.14
N VAL A 133 -12.02 8.38 18.98
CA VAL A 133 -11.85 9.83 18.80
C VAL A 133 -13.14 10.59 19.13
N VAL A 134 -14.29 10.03 18.75
CA VAL A 134 -15.61 10.61 19.07
C VAL A 134 -15.93 10.45 20.55
N SER A 135 -15.60 9.32 21.16
CA SER A 135 -15.95 9.02 22.56
C SER A 135 -15.08 9.73 23.60
N ILE A 136 -13.82 10.04 23.28
CA ILE A 136 -12.90 10.69 24.22
C ILE A 136 -13.19 12.20 24.27
N LYS A 137 -12.95 12.85 25.43
CA LYS A 137 -13.04 14.32 25.56
C LYS A 137 -11.69 15.00 25.45
N GLU A 138 -10.64 14.39 25.99
CA GLU A 138 -9.29 14.94 26.01
C GLU A 138 -8.69 15.10 24.60
N GLN A 139 -8.25 16.32 24.28
CA GLN A 139 -7.77 16.68 22.96
C GLN A 139 -6.42 16.03 22.60
N ALA A 140 -5.48 15.94 23.54
CA ALA A 140 -4.14 15.38 23.29
C ALA A 140 -4.21 13.91 22.84
N THR A 141 -5.08 13.12 23.48
CA THR A 141 -5.32 11.72 23.10
C THR A 141 -5.97 11.61 21.72
N LYS A 142 -6.93 12.50 21.38
CA LYS A 142 -7.52 12.55 20.03
C LYS A 142 -6.51 12.84 18.94
N GLU A 143 -5.60 13.78 19.17
CA GLU A 143 -4.58 14.15 18.19
C GLU A 143 -3.61 12.98 17.94
N THR A 144 -3.25 12.27 19.01
CA THR A 144 -2.43 11.06 18.93
C THR A 144 -3.13 9.97 18.11
N LEU A 145 -4.40 9.69 18.41
CA LEU A 145 -5.23 8.73 17.68
C LEU A 145 -5.37 9.10 16.19
N ASN A 146 -5.67 10.36 15.89
CA ASN A 146 -5.77 10.86 14.52
C ASN A 146 -4.45 10.74 13.74
N LYS A 147 -3.31 10.98 14.39
CA LYS A 147 -1.98 10.79 13.79
C LYS A 147 -1.76 9.32 13.43
N ILE A 148 -2.09 8.40 14.34
CA ILE A 148 -1.99 6.94 14.10
C ILE A 148 -2.92 6.52 12.96
N LEU A 149 -4.16 7.01 12.95
CA LEU A 149 -5.15 6.74 11.90
C LEU A 149 -4.63 7.11 10.51
N ARG A 150 -4.08 8.32 10.34
CA ARG A 150 -3.52 8.77 9.05
C ARG A 150 -2.36 7.89 8.60
N LYS A 151 -1.49 7.48 9.53
CA LYS A 151 -0.39 6.56 9.21
C LYS A 151 -0.92 5.20 8.74
N TYR A 152 -1.96 4.66 9.38
CA TYR A 152 -2.60 3.41 8.94
C TYR A 152 -3.23 3.52 7.55
N GLN A 153 -3.89 4.64 7.22
CA GLN A 153 -4.41 4.89 5.88
C GLN A 153 -3.30 4.83 4.82
N ILE A 154 -2.15 5.46 5.10
CA ILE A 154 -0.97 5.41 4.23
C ILE A 154 -0.46 3.97 4.08
N GLN A 155 -0.35 3.21 5.18
CA GLN A 155 0.11 1.82 5.10
C GLN A 155 -0.84 0.94 4.31
N ARG A 156 -2.17 1.15 4.39
CA ARG A 156 -3.15 0.42 3.58
C ARG A 156 -2.88 0.59 2.08
N ILE A 157 -2.61 1.82 1.65
CA ILE A 157 -2.27 2.12 0.24
C ILE A 157 -0.95 1.46 -0.15
N LYS A 158 0.07 1.49 0.72
CA LYS A 158 1.36 0.85 0.46
C LYS A 158 1.22 -0.68 0.35
N ILE A 159 0.39 -1.31 1.17
CA ILE A 159 0.10 -2.74 1.10
C ILE A 159 -0.64 -3.08 -0.21
N LEU A 160 -1.61 -2.26 -0.63
CA LEU A 160 -2.27 -2.43 -1.93
C LEU A 160 -1.27 -2.34 -3.09
N ASN A 161 -0.35 -1.38 -3.04
CA ASN A 161 0.69 -1.24 -4.05
C ASN A 161 1.65 -2.42 -4.06
N LEU A 162 2.00 -2.94 -2.88
CA LEU A 162 2.79 -4.17 -2.73
C LEU A 162 2.07 -5.37 -3.34
N GLN A 163 0.78 -5.54 -3.04
CA GLN A 163 -0.07 -6.59 -3.58
C GLN A 163 -0.11 -6.54 -5.11
N ARG A 164 -0.30 -5.35 -5.70
CA ARG A 164 -0.28 -5.13 -7.16
C ARG A 164 1.09 -5.45 -7.77
N ALA A 165 2.17 -5.04 -7.11
CA ALA A 165 3.53 -5.31 -7.58
C ALA A 165 3.83 -6.82 -7.57
N TRP A 166 3.48 -7.53 -6.48
CA TRP A 166 3.66 -8.97 -6.40
C TRP A 166 2.78 -9.72 -7.39
N ASN A 167 1.53 -9.30 -7.58
CA ASN A 167 0.66 -9.88 -8.58
C ASN A 167 1.28 -9.76 -9.99
N ARG A 168 1.86 -8.60 -10.34
CA ARG A 168 2.54 -8.44 -11.63
C ARG A 168 3.76 -9.35 -11.78
N VAL A 169 4.61 -9.41 -10.76
CA VAL A 169 5.89 -10.13 -10.83
C VAL A 169 5.71 -11.64 -10.74
N PHE A 170 4.81 -12.12 -9.89
CA PHE A 170 4.69 -13.54 -9.56
C PHE A 170 3.49 -14.23 -10.22
N SER A 171 2.45 -13.49 -10.63
CA SER A 171 1.31 -14.10 -11.34
C SER A 171 1.55 -14.26 -12.84
N GLU A 172 2.44 -13.46 -13.45
CA GLU A 172 2.80 -13.57 -14.87
C GLU A 172 3.89 -14.64 -15.15
N ASN A 173 4.57 -15.13 -14.11
CA ASN A 173 5.66 -16.11 -14.26
C ASN A 173 5.16 -17.54 -14.53
N PHE A 174 3.85 -17.79 -14.57
CA PHE A 174 3.30 -19.09 -14.94
C PHE A 174 2.95 -19.22 -16.44
N ASN A 175 2.90 -18.13 -17.20
CA ASN A 175 2.42 -18.13 -18.60
C ASN A 175 3.36 -17.48 -19.63
N LYS A 176 4.56 -17.03 -19.22
CA LYS A 176 5.55 -16.52 -20.19
C LYS A 176 6.48 -17.67 -20.61
N PRO A 177 6.59 -17.99 -21.92
CA PRO A 177 7.65 -18.88 -22.37
C PRO A 177 9.01 -18.28 -21.97
N PRO A 178 10.03 -19.12 -21.72
CA PRO A 178 11.34 -18.66 -21.32
C PRO A 178 11.81 -17.59 -22.31
N ILE A 179 12.27 -16.47 -21.78
CA ILE A 179 12.84 -15.37 -22.57
C ILE A 179 13.99 -15.99 -23.37
N GLN A 180 13.79 -16.17 -24.68
CA GLN A 180 14.87 -16.46 -25.59
C GLN A 180 15.83 -15.27 -25.46
N THR A 181 16.93 -15.47 -24.75
CA THR A 181 18.04 -14.52 -24.72
C THR A 181 18.39 -14.26 -26.16
N ARG A 182 18.10 -13.05 -26.66
CA ARG A 182 18.48 -12.64 -28.02
C ARG A 182 19.97 -12.93 -28.14
N ALA A 183 20.32 -13.88 -29.00
CA ALA A 183 21.69 -14.16 -29.35
C ALA A 183 22.35 -12.83 -29.69
N THR A 184 23.32 -12.43 -28.88
CA THR A 184 24.19 -11.31 -29.21
C THR A 184 24.86 -11.66 -30.51
N LYS A 185 24.48 -10.96 -31.59
CA LYS A 185 25.13 -11.11 -32.90
C LYS A 185 26.64 -10.93 -32.69
N PRO A 186 27.50 -11.83 -33.20
CA PRO A 186 28.93 -11.68 -33.08
C PRO A 186 29.35 -10.35 -33.70
N SER A 187 30.10 -9.57 -32.93
CA SER A 187 30.70 -8.31 -33.38
C SER A 187 31.71 -8.63 -34.48
N THR A 188 31.38 -8.26 -35.71
CA THR A 188 32.30 -8.28 -36.84
C THR A 188 33.30 -7.15 -36.67
N TYR A 189 34.45 -7.44 -36.06
CA TYR A 189 35.60 -6.55 -36.12
C TYR A 189 36.18 -6.60 -37.54
N HIS A 190 36.08 -5.49 -38.27
CA HIS A 190 36.83 -5.28 -39.50
C HIS A 190 38.32 -5.17 -39.18
N VAL A 191 39.08 -6.19 -39.56
CA VAL A 191 40.56 -6.16 -39.53
C VAL A 191 41.03 -5.24 -40.65
N VAL A 192 41.41 -4.01 -40.31
CA VAL A 192 42.10 -3.08 -41.21
C VAL A 192 43.55 -3.57 -41.35
N ARG A 193 43.85 -4.27 -42.45
CA ARG A 193 45.23 -4.58 -42.85
C ARG A 193 45.92 -3.29 -43.28
N LYS A 194 46.88 -2.81 -42.48
CA LYS A 194 47.86 -1.80 -42.93
C LYS A 194 48.87 -2.50 -43.85
N SER A 195 48.81 -2.21 -45.14
CA SER A 195 49.89 -2.49 -46.09
C SER A 195 51.06 -1.54 -45.81
N LYS A 196 52.24 -2.11 -45.55
CA LYS A 196 53.52 -1.38 -45.54
C LYS A 196 53.96 -1.17 -46.99
N ALA A 197 54.25 0.07 -47.35
CA ALA A 197 54.96 0.41 -48.58
C ALA A 197 56.46 0.16 -48.38
N ASN A 198 57.09 -0.48 -49.37
CA ASN A 198 58.53 -0.45 -49.62
C ASN A 198 58.81 0.63 -50.66
#